data_AF-A0A7Y1V5K0-F1
#
_entry.id   AF-A0A7Y1V5K0-F1
#
_cell.length_a   1.000
_cell.length_b   1.000
_cell.length_c   1.000
_cell.angle_alpha   90.00
_cell.angle_beta   90.00
_cell.angle_gamma   90.00
#
_symmetry.space_group_name_H-M   'P 1'
#
loop_
_entity.id
_entity.type
_entity.pdbx_description
1 polymer ?
#
loop_
_entity_poly.entity_id
_entity_poly.type
_entity_poly.pdbx_seq_one_letter_code
_entity_poly.pdbx_strand_id
1 'polypeptide(L)'
;MSEHVTHIAVAEDSARVAFYDPDFSPIFRQCIERFPNAVRWGSTSRSGDTFILPMIEKWRDEWQDTAEQQEKLAYIIGWAGHLAGDRTFKPVFRITDLAYYVRGYPGPSHASVYHDAIMMHEVFDDGNRAPFHPNILNPMLKGHPAADVVPVNKIENAFAMSFGNDMAQFKKFLTGDRNKEQSFLENTDAEMQKFYVEMDRYTEAYCNPDLAMLRKYILNPNFYDRSDQIIQIAEQMKMGVMPDISLQDAIEASKEQSLYAQALALGHQFYMAASDFFHKKISKEEAMKKSRTFQAHKQQLSYYIEQAEKENTKQQ
;
A
#
# COMPACT_ATOMS: atom_id res chain seq x y z
N MET A 1 -2.84 11.76 1.52
CA MET A 1 -2.59 10.31 1.37
C MET A 1 -1.09 10.11 1.30
N SER A 2 -0.45 9.65 2.36
CA SER A 2 0.95 9.20 2.27
C SER A 2 0.93 7.71 1.90
N GLU A 3 1.85 7.27 1.05
CA GLU A 3 2.05 5.85 0.65
C GLU A 3 0.92 5.22 -0.18
N HIS A 4 0.17 5.99 -0.97
CA HIS A 4 -0.98 5.44 -1.72
C HIS A 4 -0.54 4.37 -2.74
N VAL A 5 0.48 4.68 -3.54
CA VAL A 5 0.99 3.77 -4.58
C VAL A 5 1.63 2.56 -3.93
N THR A 6 2.40 2.78 -2.87
CA THR A 6 3.11 1.75 -2.12
C THR A 6 2.16 0.76 -1.46
N HIS A 7 1.09 1.22 -0.81
CA HIS A 7 0.12 0.31 -0.19
C HIS A 7 -0.67 -0.50 -1.21
N ILE A 8 -1.00 0.08 -2.37
CA ILE A 8 -1.62 -0.69 -3.47
C ILE A 8 -0.63 -1.74 -3.98
N ALA A 9 0.64 -1.37 -4.20
CA ALA A 9 1.69 -2.28 -4.62
C ALA A 9 1.79 -3.48 -3.66
N VAL A 10 1.94 -3.21 -2.35
CA VAL A 10 2.02 -4.27 -1.33
C VAL A 10 0.77 -5.15 -1.35
N ALA A 11 -0.43 -4.58 -1.40
CA ALA A 11 -1.65 -5.36 -1.34
C ALA A 11 -1.83 -6.29 -2.55
N GLU A 12 -1.55 -5.80 -3.77
CA GLU A 12 -1.67 -6.62 -4.98
C GLU A 12 -0.54 -7.66 -5.10
N ASP A 13 0.71 -7.29 -4.85
CA ASP A 13 1.82 -8.24 -4.94
C ASP A 13 1.75 -9.29 -3.82
N SER A 14 1.28 -8.93 -2.61
CA SER A 14 0.97 -9.91 -1.57
C SER A 14 -0.13 -10.89 -1.99
N ALA A 15 -1.13 -10.42 -2.77
CA ALA A 15 -2.17 -11.30 -3.29
C ALA A 15 -1.60 -12.28 -4.32
N ARG A 16 -0.71 -11.81 -5.20
CA ARG A 16 -0.01 -12.67 -6.18
C ARG A 16 0.84 -13.72 -5.49
N VAL A 17 1.55 -13.35 -4.43
CA VAL A 17 2.30 -14.31 -3.58
C VAL A 17 1.35 -15.32 -2.93
N ALA A 18 0.22 -14.87 -2.36
CA ALA A 18 -0.78 -15.77 -1.79
C ALA A 18 -1.43 -16.70 -2.82
N PHE A 19 -1.60 -16.26 -4.07
CA PHE A 19 -2.15 -17.11 -5.15
C PHE A 19 -1.22 -18.24 -5.57
N TYR A 20 0.07 -18.12 -5.27
CA TYR A 20 1.06 -19.16 -5.48
C TYR A 20 1.06 -20.19 -4.33
N ASP A 21 0.48 -19.85 -3.18
CA ASP A 21 0.32 -20.76 -2.05
C ASP A 21 -0.87 -21.73 -2.27
N PRO A 22 -0.66 -23.05 -2.31
CA PRO A 22 -1.74 -24.02 -2.55
C PRO A 22 -2.76 -24.08 -1.40
N ASP A 23 -2.40 -23.63 -0.20
CA ASP A 23 -3.30 -23.63 0.96
C ASP A 23 -4.18 -22.36 1.04
N PHE A 24 -3.95 -21.38 0.15
CA PHE A 24 -4.72 -20.15 0.11
C PHE A 24 -6.16 -20.40 -0.34
N SER A 25 -7.12 -19.77 0.34
CA SER A 25 -8.55 -19.96 0.10
C SER A 25 -8.94 -19.64 -1.36
N PRO A 26 -9.54 -20.60 -2.09
CA PRO A 26 -10.08 -20.34 -3.43
C PRO A 26 -11.16 -19.25 -3.44
N ILE A 27 -11.93 -19.13 -2.36
CA ILE A 27 -12.95 -18.08 -2.20
C ILE A 27 -12.27 -16.70 -2.19
N PHE A 28 -11.18 -16.56 -1.45
CA PHE A 28 -10.48 -15.27 -1.36
C PHE A 28 -9.82 -14.93 -2.68
N ARG A 29 -9.19 -15.90 -3.34
CA ARG A 29 -8.64 -15.74 -4.69
C ARG A 29 -9.68 -15.23 -5.66
N GLN A 30 -10.84 -15.88 -5.73
CA GLN A 30 -11.95 -15.47 -6.60
C GLN A 30 -12.43 -14.05 -6.28
N CYS A 31 -12.55 -13.68 -5.00
CA CYS A 31 -12.98 -12.33 -4.59
C CYS A 31 -11.97 -11.27 -5.06
N ILE A 32 -10.67 -11.51 -4.87
CA ILE A 32 -9.60 -10.58 -5.25
C ILE A 32 -9.53 -10.43 -6.77
N GLU A 33 -9.56 -11.55 -7.51
CA GLU A 33 -9.51 -11.56 -8.98
C GLU A 33 -10.73 -10.85 -9.58
N ARG A 34 -11.92 -11.05 -9.00
CA ARG A 34 -13.17 -10.45 -9.48
C ARG A 34 -13.33 -8.98 -9.11
N PHE A 35 -12.81 -8.56 -7.95
CA PHE A 35 -12.98 -7.21 -7.42
C PHE A 35 -11.63 -6.54 -7.08
N PRO A 36 -10.71 -6.37 -8.04
CA PRO A 36 -9.39 -5.79 -7.78
C PRO A 36 -9.46 -4.34 -7.27
N ASN A 37 -10.46 -3.58 -7.70
CA ASN A 37 -10.66 -2.21 -7.20
C ASN A 37 -11.04 -2.19 -5.72
N ALA A 38 -11.82 -3.16 -5.25
CA ALA A 38 -12.14 -3.27 -3.83
C ALA A 38 -10.89 -3.53 -2.99
N VAL A 39 -9.97 -4.37 -3.48
CA VAL A 39 -8.66 -4.59 -2.85
C VAL A 39 -7.86 -3.29 -2.77
N ARG A 40 -7.75 -2.54 -3.87
CA ARG A 40 -7.05 -1.24 -3.92
C ARG A 40 -7.67 -0.21 -2.97
N TRP A 41 -8.99 -0.21 -2.84
CA TRP A 41 -9.67 0.67 -1.89
C TRP A 41 -9.41 0.25 -0.45
N GLY A 42 -9.50 -1.05 -0.17
CA GLY A 42 -9.14 -1.63 1.11
C GLY A 42 -7.72 -1.27 1.53
N SER A 43 -6.77 -1.32 0.59
CA SER A 43 -5.35 -1.06 0.84
C SER A 43 -5.03 0.39 1.22
N THR A 44 -6.01 1.29 1.18
CA THR A 44 -5.85 2.69 1.60
C THR A 44 -6.61 3.02 2.88
N SER A 45 -7.25 2.01 3.47
CA SER A 45 -8.12 2.17 4.64
C SER A 45 -7.35 2.10 5.95
N ARG A 46 -7.67 2.98 6.90
CA ARG A 46 -7.02 3.03 8.21
C ARG A 46 -7.77 2.19 9.25
N SER A 47 -7.09 1.79 10.32
CA SER A 47 -7.67 1.08 11.48
C SER A 47 -8.02 -0.40 11.26
N GLY A 48 -7.27 -1.10 10.39
CA GLY A 48 -7.53 -2.51 10.05
C GLY A 48 -7.48 -3.45 11.26
N ASP A 49 -6.60 -3.17 12.23
CA ASP A 49 -6.44 -3.96 13.45
C ASP A 49 -7.73 -4.17 14.25
N THR A 50 -8.68 -3.25 14.15
CA THR A 50 -9.94 -3.30 14.89
C THR A 50 -11.05 -4.01 14.13
N PHE A 51 -11.08 -3.88 12.80
CA PHE A 51 -12.27 -4.22 12.01
C PHE A 51 -12.12 -5.47 11.14
N ILE A 52 -10.90 -5.83 10.71
CA ILE A 52 -10.68 -6.92 9.76
C ILE A 52 -11.28 -8.24 10.27
N LEU A 53 -10.89 -8.72 11.46
CA LEU A 53 -11.37 -10.02 11.96
C LEU A 53 -12.87 -10.04 12.30
N PRO A 54 -13.46 -9.04 12.98
CA PRO A 54 -14.90 -8.99 13.17
C PRO A 54 -15.69 -9.01 11.85
N MET A 55 -15.20 -8.34 10.80
CA MET A 55 -15.85 -8.35 9.50
C MET A 55 -15.71 -9.71 8.79
N ILE A 56 -14.53 -10.35 8.83
CA ILE A 56 -14.35 -11.71 8.30
C ILE A 56 -15.26 -12.70 9.01
N GLU A 57 -15.34 -12.63 10.34
CA GLU A 57 -16.22 -13.47 11.15
C GLU A 57 -17.69 -13.31 10.75
N LYS A 58 -18.15 -12.07 10.61
CA LYS A 58 -19.50 -11.78 10.11
C LYS A 58 -19.73 -12.40 8.74
N TRP A 59 -18.85 -12.13 7.77
CA TRP A 59 -19.06 -12.62 6.41
C TRP A 59 -18.93 -14.13 6.28
N ARG A 60 -18.10 -14.77 7.10
CA ARG A 60 -18.03 -16.23 7.22
C ARG A 60 -19.37 -16.80 7.67
N ASP A 61 -19.95 -16.26 8.74
CA ASP A 61 -21.16 -16.80 9.34
C ASP A 61 -22.42 -16.49 8.52
N GLU A 62 -22.39 -15.43 7.71
CA GLU A 62 -23.46 -15.00 6.79
C GLU A 62 -23.18 -15.36 5.31
N TRP A 63 -22.16 -16.20 5.01
CA TRP A 63 -21.69 -16.38 3.64
C TRP A 63 -22.73 -17.03 2.73
N GLN A 64 -23.09 -16.31 1.65
CA GLN A 64 -24.03 -16.74 0.61
C GLN A 64 -23.41 -16.64 -0.80
N ASP A 65 -22.13 -16.30 -0.89
CA ASP A 65 -21.40 -16.17 -2.15
C ASP A 65 -22.00 -15.14 -3.13
N THR A 66 -22.60 -14.07 -2.61
CA THR A 66 -23.12 -13.00 -3.45
C THR A 66 -22.00 -12.08 -3.92
N ALA A 67 -22.20 -11.40 -5.07
CA ALA A 67 -21.22 -10.45 -5.59
C ALA A 67 -20.85 -9.35 -4.58
N GLU A 68 -21.84 -8.86 -3.82
CA GLU A 68 -21.62 -7.85 -2.77
C GLU A 68 -20.74 -8.38 -1.63
N GLN A 69 -20.97 -9.63 -1.17
CA GLN A 69 -20.16 -10.24 -0.13
C GLN A 69 -18.73 -10.49 -0.61
N GLN A 70 -18.57 -10.96 -1.85
CA GLN A 70 -17.26 -11.15 -2.48
C GLN A 70 -16.49 -9.83 -2.60
N GLU A 71 -17.14 -8.75 -3.02
CA GLU A 71 -16.53 -7.42 -3.11
C GLU A 71 -16.08 -6.90 -1.73
N LYS A 72 -16.92 -7.06 -0.70
CA LYS A 72 -16.58 -6.67 0.68
C LYS A 72 -15.44 -7.51 1.24
N LEU A 73 -15.40 -8.80 0.93
CA LEU A 73 -14.31 -9.67 1.34
C LEU A 73 -13.00 -9.26 0.65
N ALA A 74 -13.02 -8.96 -0.65
CA ALA A 74 -11.87 -8.41 -1.38
C ALA A 74 -11.37 -7.10 -0.75
N TYR A 75 -12.28 -6.19 -0.38
CA TYR A 75 -11.92 -4.97 0.35
C TYR A 75 -11.20 -5.25 1.67
N ILE A 76 -11.71 -6.20 2.47
CA ILE A 76 -11.10 -6.56 3.75
C ILE A 76 -9.69 -7.15 3.56
N ILE A 77 -9.46 -7.92 2.49
CA ILE A 77 -8.13 -8.43 2.16
C ILE A 77 -7.18 -7.30 1.74
N GLY A 78 -7.64 -6.37 0.91
CA GLY A 78 -6.87 -5.15 0.62
C GLY A 78 -6.46 -4.41 1.90
N TRP A 79 -7.37 -4.32 2.86
CA TRP A 79 -7.13 -3.69 4.16
C TRP A 79 -6.09 -4.43 5.01
N ALA A 80 -6.03 -5.76 4.92
CA ALA A 80 -4.94 -6.54 5.51
C ALA A 80 -3.60 -6.23 4.81
N GLY A 81 -3.60 -6.01 3.50
CA GLY A 81 -2.40 -5.58 2.75
C GLY A 81 -1.89 -4.22 3.18
N HIS A 82 -2.80 -3.26 3.41
CA HIS A 82 -2.45 -1.96 4.03
C HIS A 82 -1.73 -2.16 5.36
N LEU A 83 -2.29 -3.00 6.24
CA LEU A 83 -1.73 -3.24 7.56
C LEU A 83 -0.32 -3.82 7.50
N ALA A 84 -0.05 -4.68 6.51
CA ALA A 84 1.29 -5.21 6.28
C ALA A 84 2.27 -4.09 5.90
N GLY A 85 1.93 -3.25 4.92
CA GLY A 85 2.75 -2.10 4.54
C GLY A 85 2.98 -1.12 5.70
N ASP A 86 1.90 -0.77 6.42
CA ASP A 86 1.95 0.15 7.55
C ASP A 86 2.91 -0.32 8.64
N ARG A 87 2.84 -1.61 8.96
CA ARG A 87 3.63 -2.18 10.03
C ARG A 87 5.09 -2.29 9.67
N THR A 88 5.41 -2.51 8.40
CA THR A 88 6.78 -2.58 7.90
C THR A 88 7.41 -1.20 7.74
N PHE A 89 6.70 -0.26 7.09
CA PHE A 89 7.32 1.00 6.66
C PHE A 89 7.25 2.11 7.72
N LYS A 90 6.14 2.25 8.47
CA LYS A 90 5.98 3.35 9.44
C LYS A 90 7.06 3.40 10.51
N PRO A 91 7.55 2.28 11.07
CA PRO A 91 8.66 2.33 12.00
C PRO A 91 9.94 2.89 11.36
N VAL A 92 10.23 2.51 10.11
CA VAL A 92 11.39 3.03 9.37
C VAL A 92 11.23 4.52 9.08
N PHE A 93 10.04 4.98 8.68
CA PHE A 93 9.77 6.40 8.45
C PHE A 93 9.99 7.27 9.68
N ARG A 94 9.60 6.78 10.86
CA ARG A 94 9.81 7.51 12.12
C ARG A 94 11.28 7.67 12.47
N ILE A 95 12.15 6.84 11.91
CA ILE A 95 13.60 6.92 12.10
C ILE A 95 14.24 7.78 11.00
N THR A 96 13.94 7.48 9.73
CA THR A 96 14.55 8.18 8.59
C THR A 96 14.02 9.60 8.43
N ASP A 97 12.79 9.90 8.84
CA ASP A 97 12.18 11.23 8.76
C ASP A 97 11.72 11.74 10.14
N LEU A 98 12.52 11.54 11.18
CA LEU A 98 12.17 11.87 12.57
C LEU A 98 11.64 13.31 12.74
N ALA A 99 12.31 14.29 12.12
CA ALA A 99 11.91 15.70 12.22
C ALA A 99 10.49 15.95 11.70
N TYR A 100 10.06 15.22 10.67
CA TYR A 100 8.71 15.29 10.12
C TYR A 100 7.68 14.81 11.16
N TYR A 101 7.90 13.61 11.73
CA TYR A 101 6.95 13.00 12.66
C TYR A 101 6.90 13.68 14.02
N VAL A 102 8.01 14.24 14.50
CA VAL A 102 8.03 15.01 15.76
C VAL A 102 7.22 16.30 15.65
N ARG A 103 7.25 16.97 14.48
CA ARG A 103 6.53 18.23 14.26
C ARG A 103 5.03 18.05 14.00
N GLY A 104 4.59 16.83 13.68
CA GLY A 104 3.18 16.54 13.43
C GLY A 104 2.61 17.18 12.17
N TYR A 105 3.43 17.29 11.10
CA TYR A 105 2.96 17.88 9.84
C TYR A 105 1.79 17.08 9.23
N PRO A 106 0.74 17.77 8.72
CA PRO A 106 -0.48 17.11 8.25
C PRO A 106 -0.40 16.48 6.84
N GLY A 107 0.78 16.38 6.22
CA GLY A 107 0.96 15.95 4.82
C GLY A 107 1.59 14.55 4.63
N PRO A 108 2.10 14.24 3.43
CA PRO A 108 3.02 13.15 3.20
C PRO A 108 4.46 13.52 3.59
N SER A 109 5.15 12.63 4.32
CA SER A 109 6.58 12.73 4.62
C SER A 109 7.42 12.60 3.36
N HIS A 110 8.67 13.07 3.35
CA HIS A 110 9.53 12.86 2.17
C HIS A 110 9.75 11.37 1.90
N ALA A 111 9.89 10.57 2.96
CA ALA A 111 10.01 9.13 2.84
C ALA A 111 8.83 8.53 2.08
N SER A 112 7.59 8.89 2.44
CA SER A 112 6.39 8.39 1.76
C SER A 112 6.31 8.77 0.29
N VAL A 113 6.70 10.00 -0.07
CA VAL A 113 6.71 10.49 -1.46
C VAL A 113 7.71 9.69 -2.30
N TYR A 114 8.92 9.47 -1.79
CA TYR A 114 9.95 8.71 -2.49
C TYR A 114 9.58 7.23 -2.62
N HIS A 115 8.94 6.64 -1.62
CA HIS A 115 8.47 5.26 -1.68
C HIS A 115 7.43 5.09 -2.80
N ASP A 116 6.45 5.98 -2.86
CA ASP A 116 5.44 5.97 -3.93
C ASP A 116 6.06 6.19 -5.32
N ALA A 117 7.03 7.09 -5.45
CA ALA A 117 7.74 7.32 -6.72
C ALA A 117 8.49 6.06 -7.18
N ILE A 118 9.22 5.39 -6.29
CA ILE A 118 9.92 4.14 -6.62
C ILE A 118 8.92 3.03 -6.95
N MET A 119 7.81 2.91 -6.23
CA MET A 119 6.81 1.89 -6.52
C MET A 119 6.09 2.13 -7.85
N MET A 120 5.87 3.39 -8.24
CA MET A 120 5.35 3.71 -9.57
C MET A 120 6.28 3.17 -10.67
N HIS A 121 7.59 3.38 -10.51
CA HIS A 121 8.59 2.89 -11.46
C HIS A 121 8.69 1.35 -11.45
N GLU A 122 8.96 0.78 -10.28
CA GLU A 122 9.34 -0.64 -10.14
C GLU A 122 8.17 -1.62 -10.29
N VAL A 123 6.99 -1.27 -9.75
CA VAL A 123 5.85 -2.20 -9.68
C VAL A 123 4.84 -1.95 -10.80
N PHE A 124 4.61 -0.66 -11.09
CA PHE A 124 3.60 -0.22 -12.06
C PHE A 124 4.15 0.16 -13.42
N ASP A 125 5.46 -0.04 -13.64
CA ASP A 125 6.12 0.16 -14.94
C ASP A 125 5.82 1.55 -15.50
N ASP A 126 6.12 2.59 -14.70
CA ASP A 126 5.88 3.99 -15.03
C ASP A 126 4.40 4.29 -15.33
N GLY A 127 3.49 3.56 -14.68
CA GLY A 127 2.05 3.66 -14.89
C GLY A 127 1.55 2.96 -16.15
N ASN A 128 2.38 2.17 -16.85
CA ASN A 128 1.91 1.32 -17.96
C ASN A 128 1.09 0.12 -17.47
N ARG A 129 1.06 -0.13 -16.16
CA ARG A 129 0.24 -1.14 -15.51
C ARG A 129 -0.86 -0.50 -14.66
N ALA A 130 -2.05 -1.10 -14.72
CA ALA A 130 -3.18 -0.72 -13.87
C ALA A 130 -2.80 -0.76 -12.37
N PRO A 131 -3.43 0.06 -11.51
CA PRO A 131 -4.51 1.01 -11.82
C PRO A 131 -4.02 2.36 -12.35
N PHE A 132 -2.72 2.59 -12.41
CA PHE A 132 -2.18 3.89 -12.76
C PHE A 132 -2.12 4.09 -14.28
N HIS A 133 -2.02 5.35 -14.68
CA HIS A 133 -1.85 5.75 -16.07
C HIS A 133 -0.48 6.44 -16.19
N PRO A 134 0.27 6.29 -17.30
CA PRO A 134 1.62 6.84 -17.41
C PRO A 134 1.70 8.36 -17.25
N ASN A 135 0.57 9.04 -17.44
CA ASN A 135 0.47 10.49 -17.32
C ASN A 135 0.22 11.00 -15.90
N ILE A 136 0.01 10.14 -14.90
CA ILE A 136 -0.34 10.59 -13.54
C ILE A 136 0.80 11.34 -12.83
N LEU A 137 2.06 11.00 -13.12
CA LEU A 137 3.26 11.70 -12.62
C LEU A 137 4.06 12.36 -13.76
N ASN A 138 3.45 12.50 -14.94
CA ASN A 138 4.16 13.04 -16.09
C ASN A 138 4.22 14.57 -16.01
N PRO A 139 5.41 15.18 -15.88
CA PRO A 139 5.57 16.64 -15.87
C PRO A 139 5.17 17.27 -17.21
N MET A 140 5.01 16.45 -18.26
CA MET A 140 4.72 16.89 -19.63
C MET A 140 3.33 17.48 -19.83
N LEU A 141 2.44 17.58 -18.83
CA LEU A 141 1.33 18.54 -19.00
C LEU A 141 1.86 19.97 -19.20
N LYS A 142 3.02 20.33 -18.63
CA LYS A 142 3.73 21.60 -18.90
C LYS A 142 4.65 21.54 -20.12
N GLY A 143 5.13 20.35 -20.50
CA GLY A 143 6.06 20.13 -21.62
C GLY A 143 5.43 19.70 -22.95
N HIS A 144 4.12 19.45 -22.99
CA HIS A 144 3.38 19.06 -24.20
C HIS A 144 3.13 20.29 -25.07
N PRO A 145 3.20 20.21 -26.42
CA PRO A 145 2.94 21.36 -27.30
C PRO A 145 1.55 22.00 -27.09
N ALA A 146 0.58 21.24 -26.57
CA ALA A 146 -0.74 21.77 -26.22
C ALA A 146 -0.78 22.52 -24.86
N ALA A 147 0.27 22.46 -24.04
CA ALA A 147 0.35 23.15 -22.76
C ALA A 147 0.27 24.67 -22.90
N ASP A 148 0.79 25.20 -24.01
CA ASP A 148 0.75 26.63 -24.32
C ASP A 148 -0.66 27.13 -24.68
N VAL A 149 -1.55 26.24 -25.11
CA VAL A 149 -2.90 26.57 -25.60
C VAL A 149 -4.02 26.03 -24.73
N VAL A 150 -3.70 25.21 -23.73
CA VAL A 150 -4.66 24.64 -22.79
C VAL A 150 -4.25 25.04 -21.38
N PRO A 151 -5.17 25.56 -20.54
CA PRO A 151 -4.86 25.93 -19.18
C PRO A 151 -4.56 24.66 -18.36
N VAL A 152 -3.28 24.27 -18.31
CA VAL A 152 -2.77 23.06 -17.67
C VAL A 152 -3.31 22.90 -16.25
N ASN A 153 -3.29 23.95 -15.46
CA ASN A 153 -3.81 23.96 -14.09
C ASN A 153 -5.31 23.58 -14.02
N LYS A 154 -6.11 23.89 -15.05
CA LYS A 154 -7.52 23.48 -15.11
C LYS A 154 -7.69 22.01 -15.51
N ILE A 155 -6.77 21.45 -16.29
CA ILE A 155 -6.74 20.02 -16.61
C ILE A 155 -6.28 19.20 -15.41
N GLU A 156 -5.24 19.66 -14.69
CA GLU A 156 -4.80 19.03 -13.43
C GLU A 156 -5.95 18.98 -12.42
N ASN A 157 -6.71 20.08 -12.30
CA ASN A 157 -7.94 20.09 -11.49
C ASN A 157 -9.00 19.09 -11.98
N ALA A 158 -9.13 18.86 -13.29
CA ALA A 158 -10.06 17.86 -13.83
C ALA A 158 -9.60 16.42 -13.53
N PHE A 159 -8.30 16.15 -13.54
CA PHE A 159 -7.74 14.88 -13.09
C PHE A 159 -7.92 14.69 -11.58
N ALA A 160 -7.68 15.72 -10.78
CA ALA A 160 -7.97 15.70 -9.35
C ALA A 160 -9.46 15.44 -9.07
N MET A 161 -10.37 16.00 -9.89
CA MET A 161 -11.80 15.67 -9.83
C MET A 161 -12.11 14.23 -10.24
N SER A 162 -11.40 13.64 -11.21
CA SER A 162 -11.55 12.22 -11.54
C SER A 162 -11.12 11.34 -10.36
N PHE A 163 -10.00 11.66 -9.74
CA PHE A 163 -9.55 11.00 -8.51
C PHE A 163 -10.55 11.20 -7.37
N GLY A 164 -11.11 12.41 -7.24
CA GLY A 164 -12.19 12.73 -6.32
C GLY A 164 -13.47 11.95 -6.59
N ASN A 165 -13.80 11.67 -7.85
CA ASN A 165 -14.94 10.83 -8.23
C ASN A 165 -14.70 9.35 -7.88
N ASP A 166 -13.48 8.85 -8.08
CA ASP A 166 -13.09 7.52 -7.61
C ASP A 166 -13.13 7.45 -6.08
N MET A 167 -12.71 8.52 -5.39
CA MET A 167 -12.87 8.64 -3.94
C MET A 167 -14.36 8.72 -3.54
N ALA A 168 -15.21 9.35 -4.34
CA ALA A 168 -16.65 9.40 -4.10
C ALA A 168 -17.30 8.02 -4.25
N GLN A 169 -16.68 7.06 -4.95
CA GLN A 169 -17.17 5.67 -4.96
C GLN A 169 -17.01 4.99 -3.58
N PHE A 170 -16.11 5.47 -2.69
CA PHE A 170 -16.09 5.03 -1.27
C PHE A 170 -17.43 5.30 -0.56
N LYS A 171 -18.27 6.21 -1.07
CA LYS A 171 -19.62 6.49 -0.57
C LYS A 171 -20.48 5.22 -0.47
N LYS A 172 -20.30 4.24 -1.39
CA LYS A 172 -21.01 2.96 -1.33
C LYS A 172 -20.70 2.14 -0.07
N PHE A 173 -19.54 2.35 0.55
CA PHE A 173 -19.10 1.62 1.74
C PHE A 173 -19.43 2.34 3.06
N LEU A 174 -19.75 3.65 3.02
CA LEU A 174 -19.71 4.50 4.22
C LEU A 174 -21.04 4.80 4.92
N THR A 175 -22.22 4.67 4.30
CA THR A 175 -23.57 4.55 4.94
C THR A 175 -24.69 4.95 3.98
N GLY A 176 -25.90 4.41 4.18
CA GLY A 176 -27.14 4.90 3.57
C GLY A 176 -27.76 6.12 4.28
N ASP A 177 -26.96 6.91 5.00
CA ASP A 177 -27.41 8.05 5.81
C ASP A 177 -27.09 9.38 5.11
N ARG A 178 -28.12 9.97 4.49
CA ARG A 178 -28.03 11.21 3.70
C ARG A 178 -27.42 12.40 4.44
N ASN A 179 -27.53 12.49 5.76
CA ASN A 179 -26.99 13.63 6.50
C ASN A 179 -25.46 13.55 6.64
N LYS A 180 -24.91 12.34 6.73
CA LYS A 180 -23.46 12.12 6.71
C LYS A 180 -22.88 12.33 5.31
N GLU A 181 -23.67 12.07 4.27
CA GLU A 181 -23.27 12.34 2.88
C GLU A 181 -23.04 13.82 2.61
N GLN A 182 -23.91 14.68 3.13
CA GLN A 182 -23.78 16.12 2.92
C GLN A 182 -22.59 16.69 3.71
N SER A 183 -22.37 16.24 4.95
CA SER A 183 -21.19 16.64 5.73
C SER A 183 -19.88 16.15 5.08
N PHE A 184 -19.87 14.97 4.45
CA PHE A 184 -18.72 14.51 3.68
C PHE A 184 -18.44 15.47 2.51
N LEU A 185 -19.45 15.78 1.69
CA LEU A 185 -19.34 16.71 0.55
C LEU A 185 -18.87 18.10 0.95
N GLU A 186 -19.43 18.67 2.02
CA GLU A 186 -19.07 19.99 2.53
C GLU A 186 -17.61 20.04 3.06
N ASN A 187 -17.10 18.92 3.56
CA ASN A 187 -15.70 18.78 3.94
C ASN A 187 -14.81 18.30 2.78
N THR A 188 -15.39 17.90 1.64
CA THR A 188 -14.61 17.32 0.55
C THR A 188 -13.73 18.37 -0.09
N ASP A 189 -14.09 19.66 -0.13
CA ASP A 189 -13.20 20.72 -0.62
C ASP A 189 -12.02 21.00 0.32
N ALA A 190 -12.24 21.00 1.64
CA ALA A 190 -11.18 21.18 2.63
C ALA A 190 -10.26 19.95 2.70
N GLU A 191 -10.83 18.75 2.59
CA GLU A 191 -10.10 17.51 2.44
C GLU A 191 -9.42 17.45 1.06
N MET A 192 -10.04 17.92 -0.03
CA MET A 192 -9.47 17.97 -1.38
C MET A 192 -8.35 18.99 -1.51
N GLN A 193 -8.40 20.12 -0.79
CA GLN A 193 -7.25 21.01 -0.64
C GLN A 193 -6.11 20.35 0.16
N LYS A 194 -6.39 19.48 1.14
CA LYS A 194 -5.37 18.59 1.74
C LYS A 194 -4.94 17.45 0.80
N PHE A 195 -5.80 17.07 -0.16
CA PHE A 195 -5.50 16.15 -1.28
C PHE A 195 -4.91 16.86 -2.50
N TYR A 196 -4.65 18.17 -2.43
CA TYR A 196 -3.50 18.74 -3.13
C TYR A 196 -2.25 18.18 -2.43
N VAL A 197 -2.14 16.85 -2.45
CA VAL A 197 -0.90 16.10 -2.50
C VAL A 197 -0.03 16.96 -3.38
N GLU A 198 1.12 17.34 -2.86
CA GLU A 198 2.09 18.14 -3.57
C GLU A 198 2.55 17.31 -4.76
N MET A 199 1.73 17.25 -5.82
CA MET A 199 1.96 16.44 -7.02
C MET A 199 3.25 16.90 -7.67
N ASP A 200 3.62 18.17 -7.49
CA ASP A 200 4.94 18.69 -7.80
C ASP A 200 6.05 17.93 -7.04
N ARG A 201 5.92 17.63 -5.74
CA ARG A 201 6.90 16.81 -4.99
C ARG A 201 6.95 15.36 -5.49
N TYR A 202 5.81 14.76 -5.81
CA TYR A 202 5.78 13.39 -6.35
C TYR A 202 6.40 13.35 -7.76
N THR A 203 6.06 14.32 -8.60
CA THR A 203 6.61 14.50 -9.95
C THR A 203 8.11 14.76 -9.89
N GLU A 204 8.57 15.61 -8.98
CA GLU A 204 10.00 15.89 -8.77
C GLU A 204 10.73 14.63 -8.28
N ALA A 205 10.22 13.96 -7.25
CA ALA A 205 10.82 12.73 -6.74
C ALA A 205 10.86 11.60 -7.79
N TYR A 206 9.92 11.58 -8.73
CA TYR A 206 9.85 10.60 -9.80
C TYR A 206 10.76 10.96 -11.00
N CYS A 207 10.71 12.21 -11.49
CA CYS A 207 11.41 12.63 -12.70
C CYS A 207 12.84 13.12 -12.46
N ASN A 208 13.07 13.75 -11.32
CA ASN A 208 14.34 14.37 -10.96
C ASN A 208 14.64 14.13 -9.46
N PRO A 209 14.81 12.85 -9.06
CA PRO A 209 15.00 12.53 -7.65
C PRO A 209 16.27 13.17 -7.09
N ASP A 210 16.14 13.81 -5.93
CA ASP A 210 17.28 14.28 -5.14
C ASP A 210 18.07 13.05 -4.65
N LEU A 211 19.34 12.95 -5.06
CA LEU A 211 20.23 11.84 -4.72
C LEU A 211 20.43 11.66 -3.21
N ALA A 212 20.43 12.75 -2.44
CA ALA A 212 20.53 12.67 -0.98
C ALA A 212 19.25 12.06 -0.38
N MET A 213 18.09 12.42 -0.92
CA MET A 213 16.81 11.85 -0.49
C MET A 213 16.65 10.39 -0.92
N LEU A 214 17.06 10.02 -2.15
CA LEU A 214 17.12 8.62 -2.59
C LEU A 214 18.00 7.78 -1.66
N ARG A 215 19.22 8.26 -1.38
CA ARG A 215 20.12 7.54 -0.48
C ARG A 215 19.48 7.36 0.90
N LYS A 216 18.90 8.42 1.44
CA LYS A 216 18.32 8.44 2.78
C LYS A 216 17.08 7.55 2.92
N TYR A 217 16.17 7.59 1.95
CA TYR A 217 14.84 6.96 2.08
C TYR A 217 14.67 5.66 1.31
N ILE A 218 15.53 5.39 0.32
CA ILE A 218 15.43 4.20 -0.55
C ILE A 218 16.64 3.28 -0.35
N LEU A 219 17.86 3.79 -0.59
CA LEU A 219 19.05 2.94 -0.64
C LEU A 219 19.53 2.49 0.74
N ASN A 220 19.74 3.42 1.67
CA ASN A 220 20.21 3.10 3.03
C ASN A 220 19.24 2.19 3.82
N PRO A 221 17.92 2.37 3.77
CA PRO A 221 17.01 1.46 4.44
C PRO A 221 16.76 0.16 3.66
N ASN A 222 17.39 -0.03 2.49
CA ASN A 222 17.12 -1.12 1.57
C ASN A 222 15.59 -1.26 1.31
N PHE A 223 14.97 -0.21 0.78
CA PHE A 223 13.51 -0.18 0.62
C PHE A 223 13.01 -1.25 -0.36
N TYR A 224 13.66 -1.40 -1.50
CA TYR A 224 13.25 -2.30 -2.58
C TYR A 224 14.48 -2.88 -3.28
N ASP A 225 14.48 -4.19 -3.52
CA ASP A 225 15.49 -4.89 -4.32
C ASP A 225 14.83 -5.93 -5.22
N ARG A 226 14.88 -5.73 -6.54
CA ARG A 226 14.30 -6.63 -7.55
C ARG A 226 14.84 -8.06 -7.49
N SER A 227 16.01 -8.26 -6.87
CA SER A 227 16.61 -9.60 -6.70
C SER A 227 15.96 -10.41 -5.57
N ASP A 228 15.10 -9.81 -4.74
CA ASP A 228 14.42 -10.52 -3.66
C ASP A 228 13.46 -11.58 -4.21
N GLN A 229 13.58 -12.79 -3.68
CA GLN A 229 12.89 -13.97 -4.20
C GLN A 229 11.36 -13.84 -4.16
N ILE A 230 10.82 -13.25 -3.10
CA ILE A 230 9.37 -13.06 -2.96
C ILE A 230 8.84 -11.99 -3.93
N ILE A 231 9.65 -11.00 -4.29
CA ILE A 231 9.32 -9.99 -5.32
C ILE A 231 9.35 -10.66 -6.70
N GLN A 232 10.33 -11.52 -6.97
CA GLN A 232 10.39 -12.30 -8.21
C GLN A 232 9.20 -13.25 -8.37
N ILE A 233 8.71 -13.86 -7.29
CA ILE A 233 7.45 -14.63 -7.29
C ILE A 233 6.29 -13.72 -7.73
N ALA A 234 6.15 -12.54 -7.11
CA ALA A 234 5.08 -11.61 -7.43
C ALA A 234 5.12 -11.15 -8.91
N GLU A 235 6.31 -10.81 -9.44
CA GLU A 235 6.49 -10.42 -10.85
C GLU A 235 6.19 -11.56 -11.82
N GLN A 236 6.65 -12.79 -11.55
CA GLN A 236 6.36 -13.94 -12.41
C GLN A 236 4.85 -14.23 -12.44
N MET A 237 4.21 -14.23 -11.27
CA MET A 237 2.76 -14.39 -11.15
C MET A 237 1.99 -13.27 -11.88
N LYS A 238 2.50 -12.03 -11.83
CA LYS A 238 1.95 -10.86 -12.56
C LYS A 238 2.00 -11.06 -14.07
N MET A 239 3.05 -11.72 -14.58
CA MET A 239 3.20 -12.08 -16.00
C MET A 239 2.44 -13.35 -16.40
N GLY A 240 1.73 -14.00 -15.47
CA GLY A 240 1.07 -15.29 -15.71
C GLY A 240 2.04 -16.47 -15.86
N VAL A 241 3.27 -16.32 -15.35
CA VAL A 241 4.32 -17.34 -15.35
C VAL A 241 4.36 -18.00 -13.98
N MET A 242 4.37 -19.34 -13.95
CA MET A 242 4.53 -20.09 -12.71
C MET A 242 5.97 -19.95 -12.19
N PRO A 243 6.17 -19.45 -10.95
CA PRO A 243 7.50 -19.32 -10.38
C PRO A 243 8.22 -20.66 -10.20
N ASP A 244 9.51 -20.71 -10.50
CA ASP A 244 10.42 -21.82 -10.13
C ASP A 244 11.18 -21.50 -8.83
N ILE A 245 10.52 -20.77 -7.92
CA ILE A 245 11.06 -20.34 -6.64
C ILE A 245 10.22 -20.99 -5.55
N SER A 246 10.86 -21.59 -4.56
CA SER A 246 10.19 -22.13 -3.37
C SER A 246 9.59 -20.98 -2.55
N LEU A 247 8.26 -20.97 -2.39
CA LEU A 247 7.57 -19.93 -1.61
C LEU A 247 8.08 -19.88 -0.17
N GLN A 248 8.29 -21.05 0.45
CA GLN A 248 8.76 -21.12 1.83
C GLN A 248 10.16 -20.55 1.99
N ASP A 249 11.07 -20.83 1.05
CA ASP A 249 12.43 -20.29 1.07
C ASP A 249 12.42 -18.78 0.81
N ALA A 250 11.56 -18.31 -0.10
CA ALA A 250 11.39 -16.87 -0.36
C ALA A 250 10.84 -16.11 0.86
N ILE A 251 9.87 -16.68 1.58
CA ILE A 251 9.36 -16.11 2.84
C ILE A 251 10.45 -16.09 3.91
N GLU A 252 11.25 -17.14 4.04
CA GLU A 252 12.35 -17.16 5.02
C GLU A 252 13.42 -16.12 4.68
N ALA A 253 13.85 -16.07 3.42
CA ALA A 253 14.83 -15.11 2.92
C ALA A 253 14.37 -13.66 3.10
N SER A 254 13.05 -13.40 2.99
CA SER A 254 12.48 -12.05 3.09
C SER A 254 12.86 -11.31 4.39
N LYS A 255 13.12 -12.04 5.48
CA LYS A 255 13.42 -11.47 6.80
C LYS A 255 14.68 -10.59 6.82
N GLU A 256 15.63 -10.89 5.95
CA GLU A 256 16.91 -10.18 5.84
C GLU A 256 17.02 -9.39 4.51
N GLN A 257 15.94 -9.36 3.73
CA GLN A 257 15.85 -8.70 2.42
C GLN A 257 15.24 -7.30 2.53
N SER A 258 14.89 -6.69 1.39
CA SER A 258 14.35 -5.34 1.35
C SER A 258 13.08 -5.18 2.19
N LEU A 259 12.80 -3.96 2.63
CA LEU A 259 11.58 -3.64 3.37
C LEU A 259 10.33 -4.03 2.58
N TYR A 260 10.35 -3.88 1.26
CA TYR A 260 9.24 -4.30 0.42
C TYR A 260 9.05 -5.82 0.45
N ALA A 261 10.12 -6.61 0.35
CA ALA A 261 10.04 -8.07 0.51
C ALA A 261 9.48 -8.49 1.87
N GLN A 262 9.91 -7.83 2.95
CA GLN A 262 9.37 -8.03 4.30
C GLN A 262 7.87 -7.71 4.38
N ALA A 263 7.43 -6.64 3.72
CA ALA A 263 6.01 -6.28 3.64
C ALA A 263 5.19 -7.31 2.86
N LEU A 264 5.72 -7.87 1.77
CA LEU A 264 5.05 -8.94 1.01
C LEU A 264 4.90 -10.23 1.84
N ALA A 265 5.94 -10.64 2.57
CA ALA A 265 5.88 -11.80 3.43
C ALA A 265 4.86 -11.61 4.58
N LEU A 266 4.81 -10.41 5.15
CA LEU A 266 3.81 -10.07 6.17
C LEU A 266 2.39 -10.04 5.59
N GLY A 267 2.22 -9.51 4.38
CA GLY A 267 0.95 -9.50 3.66
C GLY A 267 0.45 -10.92 3.39
N HIS A 268 1.32 -11.80 2.87
CA HIS A 268 1.04 -13.23 2.72
C HIS A 268 0.59 -13.85 4.06
N GLN A 269 1.35 -13.65 5.14
CA GLN A 269 0.99 -14.17 6.46
C GLN A 269 -0.40 -13.70 6.92
N PHE A 270 -0.74 -12.42 6.71
CA PHE A 270 -2.06 -11.89 7.07
C PHE A 270 -3.17 -12.48 6.20
N TYR A 271 -2.92 -12.68 4.91
CA TYR A 271 -3.89 -13.27 3.99
C TYR A 271 -4.15 -14.74 4.32
N MET A 272 -3.11 -15.50 4.65
CA MET A 272 -3.22 -16.89 5.12
C MET A 272 -3.98 -16.98 6.45
N ALA A 273 -3.67 -16.11 7.42
CA ALA A 273 -4.39 -16.08 8.69
C ALA A 273 -5.89 -15.73 8.49
N ALA A 274 -6.20 -14.79 7.61
CA ALA A 274 -7.57 -14.44 7.26
C ALA A 274 -8.30 -15.61 6.58
N SER A 275 -7.63 -16.30 5.66
CA SER A 275 -8.11 -17.51 4.97
C SER A 275 -8.43 -18.63 5.97
N ASP A 276 -7.48 -18.96 6.84
CA ASP A 276 -7.65 -20.01 7.86
C ASP A 276 -8.77 -19.68 8.85
N PHE A 277 -8.88 -18.41 9.27
CA PHE A 277 -9.91 -17.95 10.18
C PHE A 277 -11.31 -18.01 9.56
N PHE A 278 -11.42 -17.63 8.28
CA PHE A 278 -12.66 -17.76 7.51
C PHE A 278 -13.08 -19.23 7.41
N HIS A 279 -12.15 -20.15 7.20
CA HIS A 279 -12.42 -21.60 7.14
C HIS A 279 -12.51 -22.29 8.50
N LYS A 280 -12.50 -21.54 9.62
CA LYS A 280 -12.50 -22.08 11.00
C LYS A 280 -11.36 -23.05 11.29
N LYS A 281 -10.24 -22.97 10.56
CA LYS A 281 -9.02 -23.77 10.81
C LYS A 281 -8.25 -23.26 12.03
N ILE A 282 -8.35 -21.96 12.33
CA ILE A 282 -7.73 -21.33 13.49
C ILE A 282 -8.77 -20.52 14.29
N SER A 283 -8.49 -20.30 15.59
CA SER A 283 -9.34 -19.45 16.43
C SER A 283 -9.17 -17.96 16.11
N LYS A 284 -10.06 -17.12 16.62
CA LYS A 284 -9.96 -15.66 16.51
C LYS A 284 -8.70 -15.13 17.22
N GLU A 285 -8.36 -15.70 18.36
CA GLU A 285 -7.16 -15.37 19.13
C GLU A 285 -5.88 -15.72 18.36
N GLU A 286 -5.87 -16.90 17.74
CA GLU A 286 -4.74 -17.32 16.90
C GLU A 286 -4.61 -16.44 15.66
N ALA A 287 -5.72 -16.12 14.98
CA ALA A 287 -5.73 -15.17 13.88
C ALA A 287 -5.18 -13.81 14.33
N MET A 288 -5.68 -13.25 15.43
CA MET A 288 -5.15 -12.00 16.02
C MET A 288 -3.66 -12.08 16.31
N LYS A 289 -3.18 -13.20 16.85
CA LYS A 289 -1.75 -13.39 17.14
C LYS A 289 -0.94 -13.37 15.85
N LYS A 290 -1.31 -14.15 14.84
CA LYS A 290 -0.66 -14.15 13.52
C LYS A 290 -0.72 -12.77 12.87
N SER A 291 -1.83 -12.04 13.06
CA SER A 291 -2.02 -10.68 12.59
C SER A 291 -1.36 -9.61 13.46
N ARG A 292 -0.68 -9.92 14.57
CA ARG A 292 0.02 -8.94 15.45
C ARG A 292 1.53 -9.17 15.51
N THR A 293 1.97 -10.39 15.23
CA THR A 293 3.35 -10.80 15.43
C THR A 293 4.20 -10.31 14.27
N PHE A 294 4.85 -9.16 14.43
CA PHE A 294 6.07 -8.84 13.69
C PHE A 294 7.18 -8.55 14.70
N GLN A 295 7.97 -9.58 15.03
CA GLN A 295 9.10 -9.48 15.95
C GLN A 295 10.38 -8.94 15.29
N ALA A 296 10.48 -9.00 13.95
CA ALA A 296 11.64 -8.52 13.19
C ALA A 296 11.94 -7.03 13.43
N HIS A 297 10.91 -6.23 13.75
CA HIS A 297 11.09 -4.81 14.00
C HIS A 297 11.99 -4.47 15.17
N LYS A 298 12.06 -5.28 16.23
CA LYS A 298 12.83 -4.88 17.42
C LYS A 298 14.33 -4.82 17.12
N GLN A 299 14.87 -5.78 16.38
CA GLN A 299 16.30 -5.82 16.04
C GLN A 299 16.67 -4.75 15.02
N GLN A 300 15.85 -4.58 13.97
CA GLN A 300 16.11 -3.58 12.94
C GLN A 300 15.91 -2.14 13.47
N LEU A 301 14.91 -1.89 14.32
CA LEU A 301 14.78 -0.60 15.03
C LEU A 301 15.99 -0.32 15.91
N SER A 302 16.45 -1.32 16.68
CA SER A 302 17.64 -1.14 17.52
C SER A 302 18.87 -0.76 16.69
N TYR A 303 19.07 -1.40 15.53
CA TYR A 303 20.14 -1.05 14.61
C TYR A 303 20.02 0.40 14.10
N TYR A 304 18.84 0.81 13.61
CA TYR A 304 18.66 2.16 13.06
C TYR A 304 18.72 3.25 14.14
N ILE A 305 18.24 2.99 15.35
CA ILE A 305 18.41 3.88 16.50
C ILE A 305 19.90 4.07 16.79
N GLU A 306 20.67 2.98 16.84
CA GLU A 306 22.12 3.03 17.07
C GLU A 306 22.86 3.82 15.97
N GLN A 307 22.46 3.67 14.70
CA GLN A 307 23.05 4.45 13.60
C GLN A 307 22.70 5.93 13.69
N ALA A 308 21.43 6.28 13.99
CA ALA A 308 21.01 7.66 14.14
C ALA A 308 21.73 8.36 15.31
N GLU A 309 21.97 7.65 16.42
CA GLU A 309 22.76 8.14 17.55
C GLU A 309 24.22 8.41 17.17
N LYS A 310 24.84 7.51 16.39
CA LYS A 310 26.20 7.70 15.86
C LYS A 310 26.33 8.89 14.93
N GLU A 311 25.32 9.16 14.09
CA GLU A 311 25.31 10.32 13.20
C GLU A 311 25.15 11.65 13.95
N ASN A 312 24.26 11.71 14.94
CA ASN A 312 24.07 12.91 15.78
C ASN A 312 25.33 13.26 16.58
N THR A 313 26.09 12.26 17.03
CA THR A 313 27.33 12.47 17.78
C THR A 313 28.45 13.05 16.90
N LYS A 314 28.42 12.84 15.58
CA LYS A 314 29.41 13.40 14.64
C LYS A 314 29.15 14.86 14.24
N GLN A 315 27.95 15.37 14.51
CA GLN A 315 27.57 16.75 14.18
C GLN A 315 27.75 17.73 15.36
N GLN A 316 28.09 17.23 16.55
CA GLN A 316 28.44 18.01 17.75
C GLN A 316 29.95 18.13 17.89
#